data_AF-A0A8B6CMT0-F1
#
_entry.id   AF-A0A8B6CMT0-F1
#
_cell.length_a   1.000
_cell.length_b   1.000
_cell.length_c   1.000
_cell.angle_alpha   90.00
_cell.angle_beta   90.00
_cell.angle_gamma   90.00
#
_symmetry.space_group_name_H-M   'P 1'
#
loop_
_entity.id
_entity.type
_entity.pdbx_description
1 polymer ?
#
loop_
_entity_poly.entity_id
_entity_poly.type
_entity_poly.pdbx_seq_one_letter_code
_entity_poly.pdbx_strand_id
1 'polypeptide(L)'
;VEHVINYDFPNFMSDYIHRAGRVGRVGSKFQGQVTSFVTYAWEVDLLWNIETAARKSQELHNVNANIKKKLVGRADKREFEQE
;
A
#
# COMPACT_ATOMS: atom_id res chain seq x y z
N VAL A 1 15.02 10.94 1.58
CA VAL A 1 14.10 10.32 2.54
C VAL A 1 14.78 9.07 3.04
N GLU A 2 14.93 8.93 4.36
CA GLU A 2 15.63 7.78 4.97
C GLU A 2 14.65 6.81 5.61
N HIS A 3 13.52 7.33 6.11
CA HIS A 3 12.49 6.56 6.79
C HIS A 3 11.11 6.98 6.29
N VAL A 4 10.30 6.01 5.89
CA VAL A 4 8.86 6.19 5.63
C VAL A 4 8.08 5.65 6.81
N ILE A 5 7.16 6.45 7.33
CA ILE A 5 6.21 6.02 8.36
C ILE A 5 4.82 5.99 7.74
N ASN A 6 4.26 4.80 7.60
CA ASN A 6 2.84 4.63 7.30
C ASN A 6 2.06 4.81 8.61
N TYR A 7 1.68 6.05 8.90
CA TYR A 7 0.88 6.36 10.08
C TYR A 7 -0.50 5.67 10.01
N ASP A 8 -1.15 5.78 8.85
CA ASP A 8 -2.30 4.95 8.48
C ASP A 8 -1.85 3.84 7.52
N PHE A 9 -2.22 2.59 7.82
CA PHE A 9 -1.85 1.46 6.99
C PHE A 9 -2.48 1.58 5.59
N PRO A 10 -1.73 1.30 4.51
CA PRO A 10 -2.30 1.35 3.17
C PRO A 10 -3.40 0.30 3.00
N ASN A 11 -4.44 0.63 2.23
CA ASN A 11 -5.57 -0.28 1.96
C ASN A 11 -5.27 -1.29 0.83
N PHE A 12 -4.27 -1.01 -0.01
CA PHE A 12 -3.91 -1.83 -1.17
C PHE A 12 -2.41 -2.02 -1.25
N MET A 13 -1.98 -3.18 -1.78
CA MET A 13 -0.56 -3.53 -1.95
C MET A 13 0.20 -2.51 -2.81
N SER A 14 -0.43 -2.02 -3.87
CA SER A 14 0.16 -0.98 -4.74
C SER A 14 0.47 0.31 -3.98
N ASP A 15 -0.41 0.72 -3.07
CA ASP A 15 -0.20 1.92 -2.24
C ASP A 15 0.99 1.71 -1.28
N TYR A 16 1.12 0.51 -0.70
CA TYR A 16 2.29 0.16 0.12
C TYR A 16 3.59 0.26 -0.70
N ILE A 17 3.63 -0.34 -1.89
CA ILE A 17 4.83 -0.35 -2.75
C ILE A 17 5.21 1.08 -3.16
N HIS A 18 4.24 1.91 -3.57
CA HIS A 18 4.52 3.29 -3.94
C HIS A 18 5.05 4.15 -2.77
N ARG A 19 4.61 3.88 -1.55
CA ARG A 19 5.11 4.55 -0.34
C ARG A 19 6.50 4.04 0.05
N ALA A 20 6.68 2.73 0.13
CA ALA A 20 7.95 2.11 0.48
C ALA A 20 9.05 2.43 -0.55
N GLY A 21 8.70 2.55 -1.83
CA GLY A 21 9.63 2.90 -2.91
C GLY A 21 10.25 4.30 -2.83
N ARG A 22 9.92 5.10 -1.80
CA ARG A 22 10.57 6.40 -1.53
C ARG A 22 11.93 6.26 -0.85
N VAL A 23 12.24 5.10 -0.28
CA VAL A 23 13.51 4.79 0.39
C VAL A 23 14.24 3.62 -0.31
N GLY A 24 15.46 3.31 0.13
CA GLY A 24 16.17 2.09 -0.32
C GLY A 24 16.86 2.19 -1.69
N ARG A 25 17.24 3.39 -2.13
CA ARG A 25 17.98 3.57 -3.40
C ARG A 25 19.43 3.12 -3.26
N VAL A 26 19.97 2.50 -4.32
CA VAL A 26 21.40 2.16 -4.42
C VAL A 26 22.24 3.43 -4.22
N GLY A 27 23.30 3.33 -3.40
CA GLY A 27 24.20 4.45 -3.09
C GLY A 27 23.71 5.39 -1.97
N SER A 28 22.56 5.11 -1.35
CA SER A 28 22.14 5.85 -0.16
C SER A 28 23.09 5.59 1.01
N LYS A 29 23.50 6.63 1.73
CA LYS A 29 24.38 6.51 2.92
C LYS A 29 23.75 5.71 4.05
N PHE A 30 22.42 5.72 4.12
CA PHE A 30 21.63 5.06 5.15
C PHE A 30 20.75 3.99 4.53
N GLN A 31 20.52 2.91 5.28
CA GLN A 31 19.57 1.88 4.89
C GLN A 31 18.16 2.45 4.96
N GLY A 32 17.41 2.33 3.88
CA GLY A 32 16.02 2.77 3.84
C GLY A 32 15.17 1.99 4.83
N GLN A 33 14.39 2.69 5.66
CA GLN A 33 13.49 2.07 6.62
C GLN A 33 12.03 2.38 6.31
N VAL A 34 11.15 1.43 6.60
CA VAL A 34 9.70 1.60 6.51
C VAL A 34 9.08 1.06 7.78
N THR A 35 8.36 1.91 8.52
CA THR A 35 7.57 1.50 9.70
C THR A 35 6.10 1.74 9.39
N SER A 36 5.25 0.78 9.75
CA SER A 36 3.82 0.90 9.52
C SER A 36 3.07 0.64 10.82
N PHE A 37 2.11 1.50 11.14
CA PHE A 37 1.16 1.25 12.22
C PHE A 37 -0.05 0.54 11.65
N VAL A 38 -0.51 -0.48 12.38
CA VAL A 38 -1.64 -1.33 12.03
C VAL A 38 -2.58 -1.29 13.21
N THR A 39 -3.82 -0.87 12.96
CA THR A 39 -4.79 -0.58 14.02
C THR A 39 -6.04 -1.43 13.89
N TYR A 40 -6.35 -1.91 12.69
CA TYR A 40 -7.61 -2.60 12.40
C TYR A 40 -7.43 -4.02 11.91
N ALA A 41 -8.39 -4.89 12.23
CA ALA A 41 -8.33 -6.31 11.87
C ALA A 41 -8.29 -6.55 10.35
N TRP A 42 -8.96 -5.71 9.55
CA TRP A 42 -8.98 -5.84 8.08
C TRP A 42 -7.64 -5.51 7.42
N GLU A 43 -6.73 -4.84 8.12
CA GLU A 43 -5.38 -4.52 7.62
C GLU A 43 -4.43 -5.72 7.73
N VAL A 44 -4.76 -6.69 8.60
CA VAL A 44 -3.91 -7.85 8.91
C VAL A 44 -3.68 -8.74 7.69
N ASP A 45 -4.68 -8.90 6.83
CA ASP A 45 -4.54 -9.72 5.61
C ASP A 45 -3.47 -9.15 4.67
N LEU A 46 -3.51 -7.83 4.43
CA LEU A 46 -2.50 -7.17 3.61
C LEU A 46 -1.12 -7.18 4.29
N LEU A 47 -1.06 -6.99 5.61
CA LEU A 47 0.19 -7.08 6.38
C LEU A 47 0.83 -8.46 6.25
N TRP A 48 0.06 -9.54 6.41
CA TRP A 48 0.56 -10.89 6.26
C TRP A 48 1.07 -11.16 4.84
N ASN A 49 0.37 -10.68 3.82
CA ASN A 49 0.85 -10.80 2.45
C ASN A 49 2.22 -10.12 2.26
N ILE A 50 2.40 -8.91 2.79
CA ILE A 50 3.69 -8.18 2.73
C ILE A 50 4.78 -8.93 3.51
N GLU A 51 4.49 -9.31 4.75
CA GLU A 51 5.44 -9.93 5.66
C GLU A 51 5.89 -11.31 5.17
N THR A 52 4.94 -12.12 4.69
CA THR A 52 5.22 -13.46 4.17
C THR A 52 6.04 -13.37 2.89
N ALA A 53 5.70 -12.45 1.97
CA ALA A 53 6.47 -12.24 0.75
C ALA A 53 7.91 -11.81 1.07
N ALA A 54 8.09 -10.88 2.02
CA ALA A 54 9.41 -10.42 2.45
C ALA A 54 10.24 -11.53 3.10
N ARG A 55 9.64 -12.38 3.96
CA ARG A 55 10.36 -13.49 4.63
C ARG A 55 10.72 -14.63 3.69
N LYS A 56 9.81 -14.98 2.78
CA LYS A 56 9.97 -16.12 1.88
C LYS A 56 10.65 -15.75 0.56
N SER A 57 11.01 -14.47 0.37
CA SER A 57 11.50 -13.95 -0.90
C SER A 57 10.55 -14.27 -2.06
N GLN A 58 9.25 -14.12 -1.82
CA GLN A 58 8.19 -14.35 -2.81
C GLN A 58 7.72 -13.03 -3.42
N GLU A 59 7.01 -13.12 -4.54
CA GLU A 59 6.39 -11.97 -5.17
C GLU A 59 5.25 -11.40 -4.31
N LEU A 60 5.07 -10.08 -4.35
CA LEU A 60 3.89 -9.44 -3.76
C LEU A 60 2.70 -9.66 -4.69
N HIS A 61 1.71 -10.41 -4.23
CA HIS A 61 0.48 -10.64 -4.99
C HIS A 61 -0.48 -9.44 -4.89
N ASN A 62 -1.45 -9.37 -5.80
CA ASN A 62 -2.53 -8.38 -5.77
C ASN A 62 -2.06 -6.92 -5.75
N VAL A 63 -1.02 -6.57 -6.52
CA VAL A 63 -0.52 -5.20 -6.73
C VAL A 63 -1.46 -4.38 -7.63
N ASN A 64 -2.76 -4.47 -7.39
CA ASN A 64 -3.74 -3.60 -8.02
C ASN A 64 -3.96 -2.36 -7.13
N ALA A 65 -4.25 -1.22 -7.75
CA ALA A 65 -4.64 0.01 -7.04
C ALA A 65 -6.15 0.18 -6.96
N ASN A 66 -6.88 -0.90 -7.30
CA ASN A 66 -8.33 -0.97 -7.46
C ASN A 66 -8.92 0.23 -8.22
N ILE A 67 -8.15 0.79 -9.18
CA ILE A 67 -8.48 2.04 -9.89
C ILE A 67 -9.80 1.90 -10.61
N LYS A 68 -10.06 0.72 -11.20
CA LYS A 68 -11.33 0.44 -11.89
C LYS A 68 -12.53 0.60 -10.95
N LYS A 69 -12.50 0.06 -9.73
CA LYS A 69 -13.59 0.21 -8.75
C LYS A 69 -13.73 1.67 -8.28
N LYS A 70 -12.62 2.40 -8.13
CA LYS A 70 -12.64 3.84 -7.80
C LYS A 70 -13.23 4.69 -8.93
N LEU A 71 -13.02 4.31 -10.19
CA LEU A 71 -13.59 5.00 -11.36
C LEU A 71 -15.08 4.71 -11.51
N VAL A 72 -15.50 3.44 -11.38
CA VAL A 72 -16.92 3.04 -11.45
C VAL A 72 -17.71 3.69 -10.32
N GLY A 73 -17.26 3.60 -9.07
CA GLY A 73 -17.95 4.26 -7.96
C GLY A 73 -17.98 5.80 -8.03
N ARG A 74 -17.12 6.43 -8.86
CA ARG A 74 -17.21 7.87 -9.17
C ARG A 74 -18.27 8.17 -10.23
N ALA A 75 -18.53 7.25 -11.15
CA ALA A 75 -19.61 7.38 -12.13
C ALA A 75 -20.96 7.23 -11.42
N ASP A 76 -21.15 6.18 -10.62
CA ASP A 76 -22.39 5.91 -9.88
C ASP A 76 -22.76 7.08 -8.94
N LYS A 77 -21.77 7.70 -8.30
CA LYS A 77 -21.99 8.88 -7.43
C LYS A 77 -22.50 10.11 -8.18
N ARG A 78 -22.05 10.31 -9.43
CA ARG A 78 -22.50 11.43 -10.28
C ARG A 78 -23.91 11.22 -10.80
N GLU A 79 -24.32 9.97 -10.98
CA GLU A 79 -25.69 9.63 -11.39
C GLU A 79 -26.67 9.88 -10.24
N PHE A 80 -26.31 9.51 -9.01
CA PHE A 80 -27.12 9.80 -7.80
C PHE A 80 -27.24 11.28 -7.43
N GLU A 81 -26.24 12.11 -7.74
CA GLU A 81 -26.27 13.57 -7.47
C GLU A 81 -27.09 14.35 -8.52
N GLN A 82 -27.54 13.70 -9.60
CA GLN A 82 -28.34 14.30 -10.67
C GLN A 82 -29.84 13.97 -10.60
N GLU A 83 -30.27 13.15 -9.62
CA GLU A 83 -31.68 12.96 -9.22
C GLU A 83 -32.05 13.88 -8.05
#